data_AF-A0A7C4KR11-F1
#
_entry.id   AF-A0A7C4KR11-F1
#
_cell.length_a   1.000
_cell.length_b   1.000
_cell.length_c   1.000
_cell.angle_alpha   90.00
_cell.angle_beta   90.00
_cell.angle_gamma   90.00
#
_symmetry.space_group_name_H-M   'P 1'
#
loop_
_entity.id
_entity.type
_entity.pdbx_description
1 polymer ?
#
loop_
_entity_poly.entity_id
_entity_poly.type
_entity_poly.pdbx_seq_one_letter_code
_entity_poly.pdbx_strand_id
1 'polypeptide(L)'
;MCCTRAMIGNTLRLSFGFIALVASIGLCSCAHAPPEPDTLDESSRDDAAPAAKPASRPGVPAPAAAPTAGEPVPRPGAEATGEGAGSGSFAVAQKLLEANRFEDLLGVFEPDQAQALPPDKKKDLLGMYVEAARRLREKFKDVAFSSLFCERGLLLDPRQVDLMRIQIRNYLSPEMQLVGGAEELAEQLVAVDREDQENQLLRGKVALEQGKYDVAVEWLTRAARSGREQNSPAVQEAWKLLDEAKGHQEELKSSLSMTKELEAMMARAKAQSAKLPQVEVETPAPETRAKIILYMTRWCRYCAKARDLLKSLKVDFSEKDIEDNPKAMQELVEFARNKGIELRGVPVVRIGDELVLGYNPQRIEALVRSLQ
;
A
#
# COMPACT_ATOMS: atom_id res chain seq x y z
N MET A 1 40.77 68.56 -14.92
CA MET A 1 39.76 69.24 -15.76
C MET A 1 38.44 68.51 -15.62
N CYS A 2 37.42 69.24 -15.14
CA CYS A 2 35.95 69.06 -15.16
C CYS A 2 35.33 67.65 -15.21
N CYS A 3 34.45 67.26 -14.27
CA CYS A 3 32.99 67.57 -14.25
C CYS A 3 32.30 67.22 -15.58
N THR A 4 31.17 66.50 -15.65
CA THR A 4 29.92 66.87 -14.99
C THR A 4 28.86 65.74 -15.07
N ARG A 5 28.03 65.73 -14.04
CA ARG A 5 26.73 65.07 -13.83
C ARG A 5 25.64 65.72 -14.71
N ALA A 6 24.63 64.98 -15.16
CA ALA A 6 23.37 65.54 -15.64
C ALA A 6 22.17 64.73 -15.10
N MET A 7 21.43 65.38 -14.20
CA MET A 7 20.05 65.07 -13.82
C MET A 7 19.10 65.83 -14.76
N ILE A 8 17.87 65.30 -14.94
CA ILE A 8 16.54 65.95 -15.12
C ILE A 8 15.60 64.73 -15.33
N GLY A 9 14.54 64.42 -14.57
CA GLY A 9 13.69 65.23 -13.71
C GLY A 9 12.47 65.74 -14.48
N ASN A 10 11.42 64.95 -14.67
CA ASN A 10 10.10 65.54 -14.90
C ASN A 10 8.95 64.73 -14.30
N THR A 11 8.02 65.49 -13.77
CA THR A 11 6.99 65.20 -12.79
C THR A 11 5.61 65.48 -13.37
N LEU A 12 4.61 64.74 -12.88
CA LEU A 12 3.22 65.16 -12.59
C LEU A 12 2.24 65.54 -13.74
N ARG A 13 1.14 64.78 -13.85
CA ARG A 13 -0.27 65.12 -13.46
C ARG A 13 -1.24 64.19 -14.22
N LEU A 14 -2.09 63.34 -13.61
CA LEU A 14 -3.29 63.57 -12.78
C LEU A 14 -4.41 64.41 -13.43
N SER A 15 -5.51 63.73 -13.77
CA SER A 15 -6.94 64.15 -13.69
C SER A 15 -7.80 62.88 -13.88
N PHE A 16 -8.52 62.33 -12.90
CA PHE A 16 -9.71 62.76 -12.13
C PHE A 16 -11.05 62.82 -12.89
N GLY A 17 -12.02 62.07 -12.36
CA GLY A 17 -13.48 62.15 -12.51
C GLY A 17 -14.07 60.87 -11.87
N PHE A 18 -14.67 60.81 -10.68
CA PHE A 18 -15.47 61.70 -9.82
C PHE A 18 -16.91 61.96 -10.29
N ILE A 19 -17.85 61.14 -9.81
CA ILE A 19 -19.27 61.43 -9.47
C ILE A 19 -19.64 60.40 -8.37
N ALA A 20 -19.72 60.67 -7.05
CA ALA A 20 -20.63 61.51 -6.24
C ALA A 20 -22.07 60.97 -6.17
N LEU A 21 -22.46 60.32 -5.04
CA LEU A 21 -23.33 60.85 -3.94
C LEU A 21 -24.76 60.26 -4.10
N VAL A 22 -25.47 59.70 -3.11
CA VAL A 22 -26.08 60.32 -1.91
C VAL A 22 -26.62 59.21 -0.97
N ALA A 23 -26.52 59.45 0.33
CA ALA A 23 -27.10 58.66 1.43
C ALA A 23 -28.50 59.15 1.86
N SER A 24 -29.38 58.26 2.32
CA SER A 24 -30.42 58.49 3.37
C SER A 24 -31.07 57.15 3.74
N ILE A 25 -30.87 56.64 4.97
CA ILE A 25 -31.79 56.66 6.15
C ILE A 25 -33.07 55.81 5.97
N GLY A 26 -33.26 54.82 6.86
CA GLY A 26 -34.59 54.26 7.18
C GLY A 26 -34.60 52.81 7.65
N LEU A 27 -34.90 52.59 8.93
CA LEU A 27 -35.06 51.30 9.61
C LEU A 27 -36.23 50.45 9.06
N CYS A 28 -36.12 49.11 9.10
CA CYS A 28 -37.01 48.21 9.87
C CYS A 28 -36.73 46.71 9.64
N SER A 29 -36.86 45.95 10.74
CA SER A 29 -36.89 44.50 10.94
C SER A 29 -37.46 43.61 9.82
N CYS A 30 -36.88 42.41 9.65
CA CYS A 30 -37.46 41.15 10.18
C CYS A 30 -36.59 39.91 9.85
N ALA A 31 -36.67 38.94 10.76
CA ALA A 31 -35.91 37.70 10.90
C ALA A 31 -36.08 36.66 9.79
N HIS A 32 -35.02 35.87 9.50
CA HIS A 32 -35.01 34.41 9.73
C HIS A 32 -33.62 33.79 9.51
N ALA A 33 -33.24 32.90 10.43
CA ALA A 33 -31.95 32.25 10.57
C ALA A 33 -31.88 30.87 9.85
N PRO A 34 -30.68 30.30 9.62
CA PRO A 34 -30.44 29.14 8.76
C PRO A 34 -30.53 27.77 9.49
N PRO A 35 -30.54 26.63 8.76
CA PRO A 35 -30.74 25.30 9.32
C PRO A 35 -29.44 24.62 9.79
N GLU A 36 -29.56 23.74 10.78
CA GLU A 36 -28.51 22.86 11.34
C GLU A 36 -29.06 21.42 11.54
N PRO A 37 -28.18 20.41 11.74
CA PRO A 37 -28.25 19.12 11.04
C PRO A 37 -28.73 17.92 11.87
N ASP A 38 -29.01 16.83 11.14
CA ASP A 38 -29.49 15.53 11.61
C ASP A 38 -28.49 14.77 12.49
N THR A 39 -29.00 14.23 13.59
CA THR A 39 -28.33 13.25 14.47
C THR A 39 -29.10 11.93 14.43
N LEU A 40 -28.34 10.83 14.43
CA LEU A 40 -28.82 9.45 14.58
C LEU A 40 -29.11 9.15 16.06
N ASP A 41 -30.19 8.43 16.36
CA ASP A 41 -30.22 7.51 17.51
C ASP A 41 -31.24 6.36 17.32
N GLU A 42 -30.84 5.17 17.77
CA GLU A 42 -31.61 3.94 17.84
C GLU A 42 -32.50 3.92 19.09
N SER A 43 -33.71 3.32 19.04
CA SER A 43 -34.17 2.39 20.08
C SER A 43 -35.58 1.80 19.85
N SER A 44 -35.72 0.57 20.35
CA SER A 44 -36.92 -0.13 20.84
C SER A 44 -37.95 -0.71 19.86
N ARG A 45 -37.76 -2.01 19.60
CA ARG A 45 -38.60 -3.17 20.00
C ARG A 45 -40.14 -3.09 20.03
N ASP A 46 -40.67 -4.23 19.56
CA ASP A 46 -41.93 -4.92 19.88
C ASP A 46 -43.19 -4.48 19.13
N ASP A 47 -43.61 -5.32 18.18
CA ASP A 47 -45.00 -5.80 18.13
C ASP A 47 -45.13 -7.09 17.31
N ALA A 48 -46.02 -7.96 17.78
CA ALA A 48 -46.14 -9.36 17.42
C ALA A 48 -47.28 -9.66 16.41
N ALA A 49 -47.09 -10.75 15.66
CA ALA A 49 -48.07 -11.70 15.10
C ALA A 49 -48.85 -11.32 13.81
N PRO A 50 -49.49 -12.28 13.08
CA PRO A 50 -49.32 -13.74 13.02
C PRO A 50 -49.21 -14.33 11.59
N ALA A 51 -49.02 -15.66 11.58
CA ALA A 51 -48.91 -16.64 10.49
C ALA A 51 -49.79 -16.49 9.22
N ALA A 52 -49.18 -16.79 8.06
CA ALA A 52 -49.87 -17.29 6.86
C ALA A 52 -49.03 -18.35 6.11
N LYS A 53 -49.75 -19.36 5.61
CA LYS A 53 -49.46 -20.64 4.92
C LYS A 53 -48.19 -20.79 4.04
N PRO A 54 -47.71 -22.04 3.81
CA PRO A 54 -46.52 -22.30 3.01
C PRO A 54 -46.85 -22.20 1.52
N ALA A 55 -46.25 -21.21 0.84
CA ALA A 55 -46.23 -21.14 -0.61
C ALA A 55 -44.94 -21.80 -1.13
N SER A 56 -45.13 -22.71 -2.07
CA SER A 56 -44.14 -23.50 -2.78
C SER A 56 -42.94 -22.68 -3.28
N ARG A 57 -41.73 -23.21 -3.09
CA ARG A 57 -40.49 -22.69 -3.69
C ARG A 57 -40.64 -22.58 -5.22
N PRO A 58 -40.47 -21.40 -5.84
CA PRO A 58 -40.16 -21.32 -7.26
C PRO A 58 -38.72 -21.78 -7.46
N GLY A 59 -38.55 -22.77 -8.33
CA GLY A 59 -37.25 -23.30 -8.71
C GLY A 59 -36.33 -22.22 -9.26
N VAL A 60 -35.05 -22.37 -8.93
CA VAL A 60 -33.93 -21.65 -9.55
C VAL A 60 -34.06 -21.78 -11.07
N PRO A 61 -34.08 -20.69 -11.85
CA PRO A 61 -34.01 -20.79 -13.30
C PRO A 61 -32.62 -21.35 -13.68
N ALA A 62 -32.64 -22.48 -14.36
CA ALA A 62 -31.47 -23.08 -15.00
C ALA A 62 -30.84 -22.08 -15.99
N PRO A 63 -29.50 -22.07 -16.14
CA PRO A 63 -28.84 -21.20 -17.10
C PRO A 63 -29.31 -21.52 -18.52
N ALA A 64 -29.59 -20.45 -19.26
CA ALA A 64 -30.08 -20.50 -20.63
C ALA A 64 -29.13 -21.24 -21.57
N ALA A 65 -29.75 -21.91 -22.53
CA ALA A 65 -29.17 -22.83 -23.48
C ALA A 65 -27.96 -22.28 -24.26
N ALA A 66 -27.00 -23.17 -24.46
CA ALA A 66 -25.88 -23.04 -25.39
C ALA A 66 -26.36 -22.71 -26.82
N PRO A 67 -25.62 -21.89 -27.58
CA PRO A 67 -25.86 -21.79 -29.02
C PRO A 67 -25.51 -23.12 -29.70
N THR A 68 -26.40 -23.52 -30.58
CA THR A 68 -26.39 -24.75 -31.39
C THR A 68 -25.12 -24.94 -32.20
N ALA A 69 -24.67 -26.19 -32.24
CA ALA A 69 -23.52 -26.71 -32.97
C ALA A 69 -23.36 -26.12 -34.39
N GLY A 70 -22.32 -25.32 -34.58
CA GLY A 70 -21.61 -25.25 -35.85
C GLY A 70 -20.75 -26.51 -36.01
N GLU A 71 -20.55 -26.96 -37.26
CA GLU A 71 -19.74 -28.13 -37.60
C GLU A 71 -18.42 -28.20 -36.81
N PRO A 72 -18.00 -29.40 -36.36
CA PRO A 72 -16.73 -29.55 -35.70
C PRO A 72 -15.61 -29.30 -36.72
N VAL A 73 -14.96 -28.14 -36.61
CA VAL A 73 -13.66 -27.92 -37.25
C VAL A 73 -12.72 -28.99 -36.71
N PRO A 74 -12.05 -29.79 -37.55
CA PRO A 74 -11.23 -30.90 -37.09
C PRO A 74 -10.06 -30.35 -36.26
N ARG A 75 -9.83 -30.95 -35.08
CA ARG A 75 -8.59 -30.75 -34.33
C ARG A 75 -7.41 -31.17 -35.24
N PRO A 76 -6.44 -30.30 -35.55
CA PRO A 76 -5.25 -30.72 -36.26
C PRO A 76 -4.29 -31.35 -35.25
N GLY A 77 -4.57 -32.60 -34.93
CA GLY A 77 -3.74 -33.44 -34.09
C GLY A 77 -3.64 -34.82 -34.71
N ALA A 78 -3.06 -34.91 -35.91
CA ALA A 78 -2.59 -36.15 -36.50
C ALA A 78 -1.52 -35.85 -37.55
N GLU A 79 -0.27 -36.16 -37.17
CA GLU A 79 0.85 -36.58 -38.01
C GLU A 79 0.91 -36.05 -39.45
N ALA A 80 1.81 -35.08 -39.68
CA ALA A 80 2.37 -34.83 -41.00
C ALA A 80 3.90 -34.89 -40.91
N THR A 81 4.42 -36.08 -41.20
CA THR A 81 5.82 -36.29 -41.57
C THR A 81 6.16 -35.48 -42.81
N GLY A 82 7.28 -34.73 -42.77
CA GLY A 82 8.04 -34.34 -43.95
C GLY A 82 7.52 -33.12 -44.73
N GLU A 83 8.16 -31.98 -44.51
CA GLU A 83 8.43 -30.88 -45.47
C GLU A 83 7.26 -30.12 -46.16
N GLY A 84 6.00 -30.50 -45.97
CA GLY A 84 4.83 -29.76 -46.49
C GLY A 84 3.94 -29.08 -45.44
N ALA A 85 4.12 -29.40 -44.16
CA ALA A 85 3.18 -29.02 -43.08
C ALA A 85 3.33 -27.57 -42.57
N GLY A 86 4.48 -26.92 -42.81
CA GLY A 86 4.76 -25.60 -42.26
C GLY A 86 3.96 -24.48 -42.94
N SER A 87 3.86 -24.45 -44.27
CA SER A 87 3.26 -23.32 -44.99
C SER A 87 1.75 -23.18 -44.77
N GLY A 88 1.04 -24.32 -44.64
CA GLY A 88 -0.39 -24.35 -44.37
C GLY A 88 -0.75 -23.75 -43.02
N SER A 89 0.00 -24.08 -41.96
CA SER A 89 -0.25 -23.55 -40.61
C SER A 89 -0.03 -22.05 -40.52
N PHE A 90 0.98 -21.49 -41.21
CA PHE A 90 1.18 -20.04 -41.26
C PHE A 90 0.07 -19.30 -42.00
N ALA A 91 -0.42 -19.86 -43.12
CA ALA A 91 -1.56 -19.28 -43.84
C ALA A 91 -2.85 -19.30 -42.99
N VAL A 92 -3.05 -20.36 -42.20
CA VAL A 92 -4.16 -20.44 -41.23
C VAL A 92 -3.99 -19.40 -40.13
N ALA A 93 -2.81 -19.31 -39.52
CA ALA A 93 -2.51 -18.31 -38.49
C ALA A 93 -2.77 -16.88 -38.97
N GLN A 94 -2.32 -16.55 -40.18
CA GLN A 94 -2.56 -15.23 -40.77
C GLN A 94 -4.06 -14.93 -40.96
N LYS A 95 -4.84 -15.88 -41.49
CA LYS A 95 -6.30 -15.73 -41.63
C LYS A 95 -7.01 -15.56 -40.28
N LEU A 96 -6.57 -16.28 -39.25
CA LEU A 96 -7.12 -16.16 -37.90
C LEU A 96 -6.81 -14.79 -37.30
N LEU A 97 -5.60 -14.26 -37.50
CA LEU A 97 -5.23 -12.90 -37.10
C LEU A 97 -6.07 -11.84 -37.82
N GLU A 98 -6.27 -11.97 -39.13
CA GLU A 98 -7.13 -11.09 -39.92
C GLU A 98 -8.58 -11.11 -39.42
N ALA A 99 -9.08 -12.29 -39.04
CA ALA A 99 -10.40 -12.47 -38.45
C ALA A 99 -10.51 -12.08 -36.96
N ASN A 100 -9.42 -11.66 -36.31
CA ASN A 100 -9.33 -11.41 -34.86
C ASN A 100 -9.72 -12.63 -33.99
N ARG A 101 -9.48 -13.85 -34.50
CA ARG A 101 -9.68 -15.11 -33.77
C ARG A 101 -8.42 -15.47 -32.99
N PHE A 102 -8.15 -14.71 -31.93
CA PHE A 102 -6.88 -14.78 -31.19
C PHE A 102 -6.69 -16.08 -30.40
N GLU A 103 -7.75 -16.65 -29.83
CA GLU A 103 -7.67 -17.93 -29.09
C GLU A 103 -7.23 -19.06 -30.03
N ASP A 104 -7.87 -19.13 -31.19
CA ASP A 104 -7.52 -20.12 -32.21
C ASP A 104 -6.11 -19.90 -32.75
N LEU A 105 -5.68 -18.64 -32.89
CA LEU A 105 -4.33 -18.30 -33.33
C LEU A 105 -3.26 -18.85 -32.38
N LEU A 106 -3.45 -18.75 -31.06
CA LEU A 106 -2.52 -19.34 -30.10
C LEU A 106 -2.47 -20.87 -30.19
N GLY A 107 -3.58 -21.50 -30.57
CA GLY A 107 -3.67 -22.96 -30.76
C GLY A 107 -3.04 -23.48 -32.06
N VAL A 108 -2.61 -22.61 -32.99
CA VAL A 108 -1.98 -23.07 -34.24
C VAL A 108 -0.57 -23.60 -34.01
N PHE A 109 0.17 -23.00 -33.07
CA PHE A 109 1.54 -23.39 -32.75
C PHE A 109 1.69 -23.57 -31.25
N GLU A 110 1.89 -24.81 -30.81
CA GLU A 110 2.28 -25.09 -29.43
C GLU A 110 3.69 -24.54 -29.15
N PRO A 111 4.03 -24.22 -27.88
CA PRO A 111 5.32 -23.59 -27.54
C PRO A 111 6.54 -24.31 -28.10
N ASP A 112 6.57 -25.65 -28.00
CA ASP A 112 7.70 -26.46 -28.48
C ASP A 112 7.80 -26.44 -30.01
N GLN A 113 6.65 -26.43 -30.70
CA GLN A 113 6.61 -26.32 -32.16
C GLN A 113 7.10 -24.96 -32.62
N ALA A 114 6.68 -23.88 -31.94
CA ALA A 114 7.11 -22.52 -32.25
C ALA A 114 8.62 -22.33 -32.04
N GLN A 115 9.20 -22.94 -30.99
CA GLN A 115 10.64 -22.90 -30.73
C GLN A 115 11.45 -23.73 -31.74
N ALA A 116 10.88 -24.80 -32.31
CA ALA A 116 11.54 -25.63 -33.31
C ALA A 116 11.56 -25.00 -34.72
N LEU A 117 10.83 -23.90 -34.97
CA LEU A 117 10.76 -23.25 -36.28
C LEU A 117 12.11 -22.69 -36.75
N PRO A 118 12.35 -22.66 -38.07
CA PRO A 118 13.52 -21.98 -38.63
C PRO A 118 13.44 -20.46 -38.38
N PRO A 119 14.59 -19.74 -38.35
CA PRO A 119 14.64 -18.32 -37.97
C PRO A 119 13.68 -17.40 -38.74
N ASP A 120 13.58 -17.58 -40.06
CA ASP A 120 12.67 -16.76 -40.89
C ASP A 120 11.21 -16.95 -40.49
N LYS A 121 10.82 -18.19 -40.18
CA LYS A 121 9.46 -18.51 -39.74
C LYS A 121 9.17 -18.06 -38.31
N LYS A 122 10.17 -18.06 -37.43
CA LYS A 122 10.04 -17.42 -36.11
C LYS A 122 9.79 -15.93 -36.26
N LYS A 123 10.48 -15.25 -37.17
CA LYS A 123 10.26 -13.82 -37.45
C LYS A 123 8.85 -13.55 -37.99
N ASP A 124 8.35 -14.37 -38.91
CA ASP A 124 6.97 -14.29 -39.41
C ASP A 124 5.95 -14.42 -38.26
N LEU A 125 6.12 -15.44 -37.40
CA LEU A 125 5.24 -15.69 -36.26
C LEU A 125 5.30 -14.57 -35.21
N LEU A 126 6.50 -14.05 -34.91
CA LEU A 126 6.71 -12.91 -34.04
C LEU A 126 5.94 -11.68 -34.53
N GLY A 127 5.95 -11.42 -35.83
CA GLY A 127 5.17 -10.34 -36.44
C GLY A 127 3.67 -10.49 -36.19
N MET A 128 3.15 -11.72 -36.28
CA MET A 128 1.74 -12.02 -35.98
C MET A 128 1.43 -11.80 -34.49
N TYR A 129 2.31 -12.23 -33.59
CA TYR A 129 2.14 -12.04 -32.15
C TYR A 129 2.18 -10.57 -31.73
N VAL A 130 3.06 -9.75 -32.32
CA VAL A 130 3.07 -8.29 -32.10
C VAL A 130 1.74 -7.67 -32.48
N GLU A 131 1.26 -7.98 -33.68
CA GLU A 131 0.04 -7.39 -34.18
C GLU A 131 -1.18 -7.86 -33.38
N ALA A 132 -1.23 -9.13 -32.98
CA ALA A 132 -2.25 -9.65 -32.08
C ALA A 132 -2.23 -8.92 -30.72
N ALA A 133 -1.07 -8.85 -30.07
CA ALA A 133 -0.90 -8.19 -28.78
C ALA A 133 -1.30 -6.71 -28.83
N ARG A 134 -0.90 -6.00 -29.90
CA ARG A 134 -1.27 -4.60 -30.14
C ARG A 134 -2.77 -4.44 -30.28
N ARG A 135 -3.44 -5.24 -31.13
CA ARG A 135 -4.89 -5.17 -31.32
C ARG A 135 -5.66 -5.47 -30.04
N LEU A 136 -5.27 -6.53 -29.33
CA LEU A 136 -5.89 -6.91 -28.06
C LEU A 136 -5.83 -5.76 -27.07
N ARG A 137 -4.66 -5.12 -26.92
CA ARG A 137 -4.48 -4.00 -26.00
C ARG A 137 -5.18 -2.72 -26.46
N GLU A 138 -5.00 -2.31 -27.71
CA GLU A 138 -5.43 -1.00 -28.19
C GLU A 138 -6.89 -0.95 -28.61
N LYS A 139 -7.37 -1.99 -29.31
CA LYS A 139 -8.72 -2.07 -29.87
C LYS A 139 -9.69 -2.79 -28.95
N PHE A 140 -9.30 -3.95 -28.44
CA PHE A 140 -10.18 -4.79 -27.61
C PHE A 140 -10.08 -4.49 -26.11
N LYS A 141 -9.04 -3.75 -25.69
CA LYS A 141 -8.74 -3.43 -24.27
C LYS A 141 -8.56 -4.67 -23.40
N ASP A 142 -8.19 -5.79 -24.00
CA ASP A 142 -7.92 -7.05 -23.31
C ASP A 142 -6.42 -7.14 -23.00
N VAL A 143 -6.06 -6.69 -21.80
CA VAL A 143 -4.67 -6.60 -21.35
C VAL A 143 -4.11 -7.97 -21.01
N ALA A 144 -4.89 -8.81 -20.32
CA ALA A 144 -4.48 -10.15 -19.94
C ALA A 144 -4.18 -11.00 -21.18
N PHE A 145 -5.05 -10.95 -22.20
CA PHE A 145 -4.82 -11.72 -23.41
C PHE A 145 -3.67 -11.15 -24.26
N SER A 146 -3.53 -9.82 -24.32
CA SER A 146 -2.36 -9.18 -24.92
C SER A 146 -1.05 -9.68 -24.26
N SER A 147 -1.05 -9.84 -22.93
CA SER A 147 0.10 -10.35 -22.17
C SER A 147 0.51 -11.75 -22.60
N LEU A 148 -0.45 -12.64 -22.84
CA LEU A 148 -0.17 -14.00 -23.30
C LEU A 148 0.58 -14.03 -24.64
N PHE A 149 0.19 -13.19 -25.60
CA PHE A 149 0.91 -13.07 -26.87
C PHE A 149 2.32 -12.50 -26.69
N CYS A 150 2.50 -11.54 -25.79
CA CYS A 150 3.81 -11.00 -25.47
C CYS A 150 4.73 -12.07 -24.88
N GLU A 151 4.24 -12.83 -23.90
CA GLU A 151 5.00 -13.92 -23.28
C GLU A 151 5.38 -14.99 -24.32
N ARG A 152 4.43 -15.42 -25.15
CA ARG A 152 4.68 -16.39 -26.22
C ARG A 152 5.72 -15.89 -27.21
N GLY A 153 5.69 -14.63 -27.60
CA GLY A 153 6.68 -14.06 -28.51
C GLY A 153 8.04 -13.83 -27.85
N LEU A 154 8.10 -13.37 -26.60
CA LEU A 154 9.36 -13.17 -25.87
C LEU A 154 10.08 -14.49 -25.57
N LEU A 155 9.36 -15.61 -25.49
CA LEU A 155 9.98 -16.95 -25.47
C LEU A 155 10.70 -17.30 -26.78
N LEU A 156 10.26 -16.74 -27.93
CA LEU A 156 10.90 -16.95 -29.23
C LEU A 156 12.07 -16.00 -29.47
N ASP A 157 11.91 -14.74 -29.08
CA ASP A 157 12.95 -13.71 -29.11
C ASP A 157 12.85 -12.79 -27.89
N PRO A 158 13.69 -12.99 -26.87
CA PRO A 158 13.68 -12.17 -25.65
C PRO A 158 14.08 -10.70 -25.88
N ARG A 159 14.70 -10.37 -27.03
CA ARG A 159 15.16 -9.00 -27.33
C ARG A 159 14.18 -8.24 -28.22
N GLN A 160 12.98 -8.78 -28.41
CA GLN A 160 12.01 -8.21 -29.33
C GLN A 160 11.36 -6.95 -28.72
N VAL A 161 11.69 -5.80 -29.31
CA VAL A 161 11.42 -4.46 -28.77
C VAL A 161 9.92 -4.16 -28.64
N ASP A 162 9.12 -4.45 -29.65
CA ASP A 162 7.68 -4.12 -29.67
C ASP A 162 6.91 -4.90 -28.58
N LEU A 163 7.22 -6.18 -28.40
CA LEU A 163 6.59 -7.00 -27.38
C LEU A 163 6.99 -6.57 -25.98
N MET A 164 8.27 -6.24 -25.75
CA MET A 164 8.68 -5.66 -24.46
C MET A 164 7.92 -4.36 -24.17
N ARG A 165 7.81 -3.47 -25.16
CA ARG A 165 7.06 -2.21 -25.04
C ARG A 165 5.59 -2.41 -24.73
N ILE A 166 4.93 -3.36 -25.40
CA ILE A 166 3.52 -3.70 -25.13
C ILE A 166 3.39 -4.34 -23.75
N GLN A 167 4.30 -5.25 -23.39
CA GLN A 167 4.24 -6.01 -22.15
C GLN A 167 4.48 -5.14 -20.91
N ILE A 168 5.45 -4.22 -20.96
CA ILE A 168 5.64 -3.21 -19.91
C ILE A 168 4.32 -2.45 -19.69
N ARG A 169 3.66 -2.02 -20.76
CA ARG A 169 2.38 -1.30 -20.67
C ARG A 169 1.21 -2.17 -20.22
N ASN A 170 1.29 -3.48 -20.40
CA ASN A 170 0.32 -4.44 -19.86
C ASN A 170 0.53 -4.60 -18.35
N TYR A 171 1.78 -4.80 -17.92
CA TYR A 171 2.14 -4.92 -16.51
C TYR A 171 1.85 -3.66 -15.70
N LEU A 172 2.02 -2.47 -16.28
CA LEU A 172 1.65 -1.21 -15.64
C LEU A 172 0.15 -0.88 -15.69
N SER A 173 -0.68 -1.74 -16.29
CA SER A 173 -2.12 -1.52 -16.27
C SER A 173 -2.70 -1.65 -14.86
N PRO A 174 -3.81 -0.96 -14.54
CA PRO A 174 -4.48 -1.11 -13.25
C PRO A 174 -4.97 -2.53 -12.97
N GLU A 175 -5.20 -3.34 -14.01
CA GLU A 175 -5.65 -4.73 -13.89
C GLU A 175 -4.51 -5.68 -13.46
N MET A 176 -3.30 -5.46 -13.99
CA MET A 176 -2.17 -6.39 -13.77
C MET A 176 -1.26 -5.95 -12.62
N GLN A 177 -0.89 -4.66 -12.54
CA GLN A 177 -0.01 -4.08 -11.52
C GLN A 177 1.30 -4.87 -11.26
N LEU A 178 1.88 -5.49 -12.29
CA LEU A 178 3.10 -6.30 -12.20
C LEU A 178 4.37 -5.46 -12.36
N VAL A 179 4.57 -4.50 -11.45
CA VAL A 179 5.63 -3.48 -11.57
C VAL A 179 7.04 -4.08 -11.57
N GLY A 180 7.28 -5.17 -10.84
CA GLY A 180 8.58 -5.86 -10.83
C GLY A 180 8.96 -6.43 -12.20
N GLY A 181 8.04 -7.11 -12.87
CA GLY A 181 8.26 -7.62 -14.23
C GLY A 181 8.42 -6.49 -15.25
N ALA A 182 7.72 -5.36 -15.04
CA ALA A 182 7.87 -4.19 -15.89
C ALA A 182 9.28 -3.56 -15.77
N GLU A 183 9.91 -3.59 -14.59
CA GLU A 183 11.27 -3.10 -14.40
C GLU A 183 12.29 -3.94 -15.16
N GLU A 184 12.22 -5.26 -15.02
CA GLU A 184 13.12 -6.17 -15.72
C GLU A 184 13.06 -5.97 -17.25
N LEU A 185 11.84 -5.92 -17.81
CA LEU A 185 11.65 -5.67 -19.23
C LEU A 185 12.11 -4.27 -19.65
N ALA A 186 11.88 -3.25 -18.84
CA ALA A 186 12.32 -1.89 -19.15
C ALA A 186 13.86 -1.75 -19.13
N GLU A 187 14.55 -2.49 -18.27
CA GLU A 187 16.02 -2.54 -18.26
C GLU A 187 16.57 -3.26 -19.49
N GLN A 188 15.97 -4.39 -19.86
CA GLN A 188 16.30 -5.09 -21.11
C GLN A 188 16.07 -4.21 -22.34
N LEU A 189 14.95 -3.49 -22.36
CA LEU A 189 14.56 -2.62 -23.46
C LEU A 189 15.57 -1.48 -23.70
N VAL A 190 15.99 -0.81 -22.62
CA VAL A 190 17.02 0.26 -22.68
C VAL A 190 18.40 -0.31 -23.02
N ALA A 191 18.69 -1.57 -22.66
CA ALA A 191 19.93 -2.23 -23.07
C ALA A 191 19.98 -2.53 -24.57
N VAL A 192 18.83 -2.69 -25.24
CA VAL A 192 18.75 -2.85 -26.70
C VAL A 192 19.04 -1.53 -27.41
N ASP A 193 18.32 -0.47 -27.03
CA ASP A 193 18.58 0.89 -27.52
C ASP A 193 18.33 1.90 -26.39
N ARG A 194 19.44 2.51 -25.94
CA ARG A 194 19.44 3.47 -24.83
C ARG A 194 18.98 4.86 -25.27
N GLU A 195 19.15 5.21 -26.55
CA GLU A 195 18.83 6.52 -27.09
C GLU A 195 17.41 6.59 -27.68
N ASP A 196 16.77 5.43 -27.85
CA ASP A 196 15.37 5.37 -28.23
C ASP A 196 14.47 6.03 -27.18
N GLN A 197 13.69 6.99 -27.66
CA GLN A 197 12.88 7.86 -26.83
C GLN A 197 11.74 7.11 -26.11
N GLU A 198 11.13 6.14 -26.76
CA GLU A 198 10.02 5.37 -26.18
C GLU A 198 10.52 4.43 -25.08
N ASN A 199 11.71 3.85 -25.28
CA ASN A 199 12.39 3.01 -24.30
C ASN A 199 12.70 3.81 -23.02
N GLN A 200 13.22 5.03 -23.19
CA GLN A 200 13.49 5.92 -22.06
C GLN A 200 12.22 6.35 -21.33
N LEU A 201 11.14 6.66 -22.06
CA LEU A 201 9.85 7.00 -21.49
C LEU A 201 9.32 5.85 -20.63
N LEU A 202 9.32 4.62 -21.15
CA LEU A 202 8.87 3.45 -20.42
C LEU A 202 9.72 3.18 -19.18
N ARG A 203 11.05 3.30 -19.27
CA ARG A 203 11.95 3.15 -18.11
C ARG A 203 11.68 4.18 -17.02
N GLY A 204 11.40 5.42 -17.41
CA GLY A 204 11.01 6.50 -16.51
C GLY A 204 9.65 6.26 -15.86
N LYS A 205 8.67 5.80 -16.64
CA LYS A 205 7.33 5.48 -16.16
C LYS A 205 7.34 4.34 -15.14
N VAL A 206 8.06 3.26 -15.41
CA VAL A 206 8.21 2.17 -14.44
C VAL A 206 8.86 2.65 -13.14
N ALA A 207 9.90 3.49 -13.22
CA ALA A 207 10.55 4.04 -12.03
C ALA A 207 9.59 4.93 -11.20
N LEU A 208 8.71 5.69 -11.87
CA LEU A 208 7.69 6.52 -11.21
C LEU A 208 6.71 5.65 -10.41
N GLU A 209 6.19 4.59 -11.03
CA GLU A 209 5.27 3.63 -10.39
C GLU A 209 5.92 2.89 -9.20
N GLN A 210 7.24 2.73 -9.21
CA GLN A 210 8.00 2.15 -8.09
C GLN A 210 8.29 3.14 -6.95
N GLY A 211 7.93 4.42 -7.10
CA GLY A 211 8.33 5.48 -6.17
C GLY A 211 9.82 5.81 -6.21
N LYS A 212 10.56 5.37 -7.25
CA LYS A 212 11.97 5.69 -7.47
C LYS A 212 12.08 7.03 -8.22
N TYR A 213 11.63 8.11 -7.57
CA TYR A 213 11.45 9.42 -8.22
C TYR A 213 12.74 10.01 -8.82
N ASP A 214 13.91 9.79 -8.20
CA ASP A 214 15.19 10.24 -8.75
C ASP A 214 15.49 9.60 -10.12
N VAL A 215 15.27 8.28 -10.22
CA VAL A 215 15.47 7.51 -11.45
C VAL A 215 14.42 7.89 -12.49
N ALA A 216 13.17 8.11 -12.06
CA ALA A 216 12.10 8.59 -12.93
C ALA A 216 12.45 9.95 -13.54
N VAL A 217 12.87 10.92 -12.73
CA VAL A 217 13.27 12.26 -13.20
C VAL A 217 14.43 12.16 -14.20
N GLU A 218 15.44 11.33 -13.94
CA GLU A 218 16.56 11.13 -14.86
C GLU A 218 16.09 10.64 -16.23
N TRP A 219 15.34 9.53 -16.27
CA TRP A 219 14.92 8.91 -17.53
C TRP A 219 13.86 9.71 -18.27
N LEU A 220 12.89 10.30 -17.55
CA LEU A 220 11.86 11.15 -18.17
C LEU A 220 12.46 12.46 -18.70
N THR A 221 13.49 13.01 -18.04
CA THR A 221 14.25 14.15 -18.58
C THR A 221 14.96 13.79 -19.88
N ARG A 222 15.55 12.59 -19.96
CA ARG A 222 16.12 12.09 -21.22
C ARG A 222 15.01 11.96 -22.25
N ALA A 223 13.94 11.21 -21.99
CA ALA A 223 12.85 10.97 -22.94
C ALA A 223 12.18 12.27 -23.46
N ALA A 224 12.04 13.28 -22.60
CA ALA A 224 11.44 14.56 -22.97
C ALA A 224 12.36 15.44 -23.84
N ARG A 225 13.68 15.20 -23.79
CA ARG A 225 14.71 15.99 -24.50
C ARG A 225 15.39 15.22 -25.63
N SER A 226 15.37 13.90 -25.58
CA SER A 226 15.92 12.99 -26.58
C SER A 226 14.86 12.77 -27.64
N GLY A 227 15.19 13.09 -28.88
CA GLY A 227 14.29 12.81 -29.99
C GLY A 227 14.53 13.74 -31.15
N ARG A 228 14.40 13.18 -32.36
CA ARG A 228 14.36 13.98 -33.60
C ARG A 228 13.05 14.78 -33.69
N GLU A 229 12.01 14.34 -32.98
CA GLU A 229 10.65 14.88 -33.05
C GLU A 229 10.23 15.44 -31.69
N GLN A 230 10.26 16.77 -31.56
CA GLN A 230 10.00 17.46 -30.30
C GLN A 230 8.51 17.52 -29.92
N ASN A 231 7.60 17.13 -30.83
CA ASN A 231 6.15 17.23 -30.64
C ASN A 231 5.42 15.87 -30.67
N SER A 232 6.13 14.75 -30.53
CA SER A 232 5.47 13.44 -30.50
C SER A 232 4.62 13.26 -29.24
N PRO A 233 3.55 12.43 -29.28
CA PRO A 233 2.77 12.11 -28.08
C PRO A 233 3.62 11.56 -26.93
N ALA A 234 4.72 10.85 -27.25
CA ALA A 234 5.67 10.34 -26.26
C ALA A 234 6.42 11.47 -25.54
N VAL A 235 6.83 12.55 -26.24
CA VAL A 235 7.42 13.74 -25.61
C VAL A 235 6.43 14.38 -24.64
N GLN A 236 5.18 14.52 -25.06
CA GLN A 236 4.14 15.15 -24.25
C GLN A 236 3.85 14.35 -22.98
N GLU A 237 3.76 13.03 -23.10
CA GLU A 237 3.63 12.13 -21.94
C GLU A 237 4.88 12.24 -21.04
N ALA A 238 6.09 12.27 -21.60
CA ALA A 238 7.33 12.40 -20.84
C ALA A 238 7.37 13.70 -20.01
N TRP A 239 6.99 14.84 -20.58
CA TRP A 239 6.94 16.11 -19.85
C TRP A 239 5.93 16.07 -18.70
N LYS A 240 4.75 15.50 -18.93
CA LYS A 240 3.72 15.35 -17.90
C LYS A 240 4.22 14.52 -16.73
N LEU A 241 4.75 13.32 -17.01
CA LEU A 241 5.26 12.42 -15.97
C LEU A 241 6.50 13.01 -15.28
N LEU A 242 7.32 13.80 -15.98
CA LEU A 242 8.47 14.46 -15.39
C LEU A 242 8.07 15.51 -14.35
N ASP A 243 7.01 16.27 -14.62
CA ASP A 243 6.48 17.25 -13.67
C ASP A 243 5.96 16.55 -12.40
N GLU A 244 5.18 15.49 -12.58
CA GLU A 244 4.69 14.62 -11.50
C GLU A 244 5.83 14.03 -10.66
N ALA A 245 6.84 13.45 -11.33
CA ALA A 245 8.01 12.87 -10.65
C ALA A 245 8.79 13.91 -9.84
N LYS A 246 8.93 15.13 -10.35
CA LYS A 246 9.60 16.23 -9.63
C LYS A 246 8.79 16.70 -8.42
N GLY A 247 7.47 16.77 -8.54
CA GLY A 247 6.58 17.08 -7.42
C GLY A 247 6.80 16.12 -6.26
N HIS A 248 6.72 14.81 -6.54
CA HIS A 248 6.98 13.78 -5.54
C HIS A 248 8.41 13.80 -4.99
N GLN A 249 9.41 14.06 -5.84
CA GLN A 249 10.79 14.18 -5.40
C GLN A 249 10.96 15.32 -4.37
N GLU A 250 10.29 16.46 -4.59
CA GLU A 250 10.38 17.62 -3.70
C GLU A 250 9.61 17.41 -2.40
N GLU A 251 8.43 16.78 -2.46
CA GLU A 251 7.66 16.34 -1.28
C GLU A 251 8.48 15.38 -0.40
N LEU A 252 9.16 14.41 -1.02
CA LEU A 252 10.02 13.46 -0.32
C LEU A 252 11.20 14.18 0.34
N LYS A 253 11.86 15.10 -0.37
CA LYS A 253 12.98 15.90 0.18
C LYS A 253 12.53 16.77 1.36
N SER A 254 11.39 17.43 1.24
CA SER A 254 10.81 18.25 2.32
C SER A 254 10.47 17.40 3.54
N SER A 255 9.84 16.24 3.32
CA SER A 255 9.55 15.29 4.40
C SER A 255 10.83 14.81 5.08
N LEU A 256 11.86 14.48 4.30
CA LEU A 256 13.18 14.07 4.81
C LEU A 256 13.93 15.19 5.54
N SER A 257 13.76 16.46 5.18
CA SER A 257 14.35 17.56 5.95
C SER A 257 13.65 17.74 7.28
N MET A 258 12.32 17.66 7.32
CA MET A 258 11.55 17.73 8.56
C MET A 258 11.91 16.60 9.53
N THR A 259 12.08 15.36 9.04
CA THR A 259 12.50 14.23 9.89
C THR A 259 13.91 14.43 10.43
N LYS A 260 14.86 14.89 9.61
CA LYS A 260 16.23 15.21 10.05
C LYS A 260 16.25 16.32 11.09
N GLU A 261 15.42 17.34 10.95
CA GLU A 261 15.28 18.41 11.95
C GLU A 261 14.74 17.87 13.27
N LEU A 262 13.70 17.04 13.23
CA LEU A 262 13.15 16.38 14.41
C LEU A 262 14.20 15.50 15.10
N GLU A 263 14.91 14.67 14.34
CA GLU A 263 16.01 13.84 14.86
C GLU A 263 17.11 14.70 15.51
N ALA A 264 17.48 15.81 14.89
CA ALA A 264 18.45 16.75 15.45
C ALA A 264 17.94 17.40 16.75
N MET A 265 16.65 17.75 16.83
CA MET A 265 16.04 18.25 18.06
C MET A 265 16.01 17.19 19.16
N MET A 266 15.64 15.95 18.84
CA MET A 266 15.64 14.83 19.77
C MET A 266 17.05 14.52 20.28
N ALA A 267 18.06 14.55 19.41
CA ALA A 267 19.46 14.38 19.77
C ALA A 267 19.95 15.50 20.71
N ARG A 268 19.58 16.76 20.43
CA ARG A 268 19.87 17.90 21.30
C ARG A 268 19.19 17.75 22.66
N ALA A 269 17.91 17.37 22.70
CA ALA A 269 17.16 17.14 23.93
C ALA A 269 17.77 16.01 24.77
N LYS A 270 18.18 14.90 24.14
CA LYS A 270 18.89 13.80 24.79
C LYS A 270 20.26 14.21 25.34
N ALA A 271 21.01 15.02 24.59
CA ALA A 271 22.30 15.53 25.05
C ALA A 271 22.15 16.53 26.21
N GLN A 272 21.09 17.33 26.21
CA GLN A 272 20.74 18.20 27.32
C GLN A 272 20.32 17.40 28.55
N SER A 273 19.44 16.40 28.41
CA SER A 273 19.02 15.56 29.53
C SER A 273 20.18 14.78 30.17
N ALA A 274 21.17 14.37 29.38
CA ALA A 274 22.40 13.77 29.90
C ALA A 274 23.31 14.74 30.69
N LYS A 275 23.16 16.06 30.49
CA LYS A 275 23.90 17.11 31.23
C LYS A 275 23.16 17.61 32.47
N LEU A 276 21.87 17.34 32.60
CA LEU A 276 21.15 17.66 33.83
C LEU A 276 21.65 16.75 34.96
N PRO A 277 21.82 17.27 36.19
CA PRO A 277 22.11 16.43 37.34
C PRO A 277 20.98 15.40 37.46
N GLN A 278 21.35 14.13 37.55
CA GLN A 278 20.38 13.09 37.83
C GLN A 278 19.70 13.46 39.15
N VAL A 279 18.41 13.81 39.08
CA VAL A 279 17.59 13.84 40.28
C VAL A 279 17.56 12.38 40.70
N GLU A 280 18.39 12.03 41.68
CA GLU A 280 18.29 10.78 42.41
C GLU A 280 16.87 10.76 42.97
N VAL A 281 15.97 10.09 42.25
CA VAL A 281 14.71 9.65 42.82
C VAL A 281 15.17 8.65 43.86
N GLU A 282 15.33 9.12 45.10
CA GLU A 282 15.53 8.27 46.27
C GLU A 282 14.44 7.22 46.23
N THR A 283 14.81 6.07 45.70
CA THR A 283 14.00 4.87 45.79
C THR A 283 14.11 4.53 47.27
N PRO A 284 13.03 4.52 48.05
CA PRO A 284 13.14 4.26 49.48
C PRO A 284 13.88 2.92 49.65
N ALA A 285 14.93 2.97 50.48
CA ALA A 285 15.84 1.88 50.74
C ALA A 285 15.10 0.54 50.96
N PRO A 286 15.69 -0.61 50.59
CA PRO A 286 15.08 -1.90 50.84
C PRO A 286 15.01 -2.12 52.36
N GLU A 287 13.85 -1.85 52.95
CA GLU A 287 13.62 -2.17 54.36
C GLU A 287 13.71 -3.69 54.52
N THR A 288 14.67 -4.12 55.32
CA THR A 288 15.08 -5.51 55.59
C THR A 288 14.12 -6.27 56.51
N ARG A 289 12.82 -6.04 56.37
CA ARG A 289 11.80 -7.01 56.79
C ARG A 289 11.28 -7.68 55.54
N ALA A 290 11.17 -9.01 55.55
CA ALA A 290 10.60 -9.75 54.43
C ALA A 290 9.18 -9.22 54.14
N LYS A 291 9.07 -8.36 53.12
CA LYS A 291 7.82 -7.68 52.78
C LYS A 291 6.87 -8.69 52.14
N ILE A 292 5.71 -8.88 52.76
CA ILE A 292 4.59 -9.61 52.16
C ILE A 292 3.71 -8.58 51.42
N ILE A 293 3.51 -8.76 50.13
CA ILE A 293 2.71 -7.86 49.28
C ILE A 293 1.64 -8.70 48.56
N LEU A 294 0.37 -8.33 48.72
CA LEU A 294 -0.75 -8.89 47.99
C LEU A 294 -1.12 -7.94 46.84
N TYR A 295 -0.84 -8.38 45.61
CA TYR A 295 -1.32 -7.73 44.39
C TYR A 295 -2.72 -8.24 44.07
N MET A 296 -3.68 -7.32 44.00
CA MET A 296 -5.09 -7.63 43.92
C MET A 296 -5.88 -6.66 43.04
N THR A 297 -7.15 -6.96 42.84
CA THR A 297 -8.15 -6.03 42.30
C THR A 297 -9.38 -6.02 43.20
N ARG A 298 -10.07 -4.89 43.30
CA ARG A 298 -11.23 -4.70 44.20
C ARG A 298 -12.36 -5.70 44.00
N TRP A 299 -12.63 -6.09 42.75
CA TRP A 299 -13.77 -6.94 42.39
C TRP A 299 -13.47 -8.45 42.52
N CYS A 300 -12.21 -8.86 42.76
CA CYS A 300 -11.83 -10.25 42.74
C CYS A 300 -12.12 -10.98 44.08
N ARG A 301 -13.06 -11.93 44.05
CA ARG A 301 -13.44 -12.77 45.20
C ARG A 301 -12.29 -13.61 45.77
N TYR A 302 -11.37 -14.06 44.93
CA TYR A 302 -10.20 -14.84 45.38
C TYR A 302 -9.14 -13.96 46.06
N CYS A 303 -9.05 -12.67 45.70
CA CYS A 303 -8.21 -11.72 46.41
C CYS A 303 -8.69 -11.50 47.85
N ALA A 304 -10.02 -11.43 48.05
CA ALA A 304 -10.59 -11.35 49.40
C ALA A 304 -10.22 -12.57 50.26
N LYS A 305 -10.27 -13.78 49.69
CA LYS A 305 -9.82 -15.01 50.38
C LYS A 305 -8.33 -14.99 50.72
N ALA A 306 -7.48 -14.51 49.81
CA ALA A 306 -6.04 -14.36 50.06
C ALA A 306 -5.74 -13.40 51.21
N ARG A 307 -6.47 -12.27 51.26
CA ARG A 307 -6.42 -11.30 52.35
C ARG A 307 -6.81 -11.92 53.68
N ASP A 308 -7.91 -12.65 53.72
CA ASP A 308 -8.41 -13.26 54.96
C ASP A 308 -7.44 -14.33 55.51
N LEU A 309 -6.79 -15.08 54.61
CA LEU A 309 -5.74 -16.02 54.97
C LEU A 309 -4.51 -15.32 55.58
N LEU A 310 -4.00 -14.25 54.95
CA LEU A 310 -2.86 -13.51 55.49
C LEU A 310 -3.19 -12.88 56.86
N LYS A 311 -4.42 -12.40 57.04
CA LYS A 311 -4.92 -11.91 58.33
C LYS A 311 -5.00 -13.01 59.40
N SER A 312 -5.46 -14.22 59.05
CA SER A 312 -5.55 -15.33 60.00
C SER A 312 -4.18 -15.81 60.46
N LEU A 313 -3.16 -15.68 59.61
CA LEU A 313 -1.75 -15.96 59.92
C LEU A 313 -1.07 -14.87 60.76
N LYS A 314 -1.77 -13.77 61.06
CA LYS A 314 -1.27 -12.64 61.87
C LYS A 314 0.06 -12.06 61.37
N VAL A 315 0.19 -11.90 60.05
CA VAL A 315 1.37 -11.30 59.43
C VAL A 315 1.11 -9.90 58.91
N ASP A 316 2.14 -9.06 58.94
CA ASP A 316 2.11 -7.73 58.33
C ASP A 316 2.23 -7.86 56.81
N PHE A 317 1.25 -7.37 56.06
CA PHE A 317 1.28 -7.36 54.59
C PHE A 317 0.72 -6.06 54.02
N SER A 318 1.16 -5.71 52.80
CA SER A 318 0.67 -4.55 52.04
C SER A 318 -0.23 -5.01 50.91
N GLU A 319 -1.38 -4.34 50.73
CA GLU A 319 -2.26 -4.58 49.59
C GLU A 319 -2.00 -3.53 48.51
N LYS A 320 -1.77 -3.99 47.28
CA LYS A 320 -1.59 -3.14 46.11
C LYS A 320 -2.64 -3.49 45.06
N ASP A 321 -3.50 -2.53 44.75
CA ASP A 321 -4.42 -2.67 43.62
C ASP A 321 -3.67 -2.39 42.32
N ILE A 322 -3.62 -3.38 41.42
CA ILE A 322 -2.88 -3.28 40.16
C ILE A 322 -3.66 -2.56 39.06
N GLU A 323 -4.97 -2.37 39.21
CA GLU A 323 -5.80 -1.58 38.28
C GLU A 323 -5.67 -0.08 38.60
N ASP A 324 -5.73 0.27 39.89
CA ASP A 324 -5.66 1.67 40.33
C ASP A 324 -4.22 2.22 40.45
N ASN A 325 -3.22 1.35 40.60
CA ASN A 325 -1.82 1.75 40.77
C ASN A 325 -0.92 1.19 39.65
N PRO A 326 -0.63 1.96 38.58
CA PRO A 326 0.22 1.50 37.49
C PRO A 326 1.65 1.17 37.94
N LYS A 327 2.16 1.81 39.01
CA LYS A 327 3.48 1.49 39.57
C LYS A 327 3.50 0.11 40.22
N ALA A 328 2.40 -0.32 40.84
CA ALA A 328 2.30 -1.65 41.44
C ALA A 328 2.30 -2.76 40.38
N MET A 329 1.65 -2.52 39.24
CA MET A 329 1.71 -3.42 38.09
C MET A 329 3.13 -3.51 37.51
N GLN A 330 3.80 -2.37 37.32
CA GLN A 330 5.18 -2.34 36.82
C GLN A 330 6.13 -3.12 37.73
N GLU A 331 6.06 -2.89 39.05
CA GLU A 331 6.86 -3.61 40.04
C GLU A 331 6.63 -5.13 40.00
N LEU A 332 5.37 -5.57 39.84
CA LEU A 332 5.02 -6.99 39.73
C LEU A 332 5.58 -7.62 38.44
N VAL A 333 5.45 -6.93 37.30
CA VAL A 333 5.93 -7.40 35.99
C VAL A 333 7.46 -7.49 35.97
N GLU A 334 8.15 -6.48 36.50
CA GLU A 334 9.61 -6.48 36.59
C GLU A 334 10.12 -7.62 37.48
N PHE A 335 9.48 -7.82 38.64
CA PHE A 335 9.85 -8.91 39.54
C PHE A 335 9.60 -10.28 38.91
N ALA A 336 8.45 -10.48 38.26
CA ALA A 336 8.12 -11.72 37.59
C ALA A 336 9.08 -12.01 36.42
N ARG A 337 9.42 -11.00 35.62
CA ARG A 337 10.40 -11.11 34.53
C ARG A 337 11.78 -11.53 35.05
N ASN A 338 12.26 -10.92 36.12
CA ASN A 338 13.55 -11.27 36.73
C ASN A 338 13.60 -12.72 37.22
N LYS A 339 12.45 -13.29 37.59
CA LYS A 339 12.31 -14.68 38.04
C LYS A 339 11.90 -15.65 36.90
N GLY A 340 11.71 -15.16 35.68
CA GLY A 340 11.22 -15.96 34.55
C GLY A 340 9.81 -16.51 34.73
N ILE A 341 8.96 -15.83 35.51
CA ILE A 341 7.60 -16.25 35.84
C ILE A 341 6.61 -15.53 34.93
N GLU A 342 5.71 -16.29 34.30
CA GLU A 342 4.57 -15.73 33.57
C GLU A 342 3.42 -15.40 34.54
N LEU A 343 2.95 -14.14 34.52
CA LEU A 343 1.79 -13.72 35.28
C LEU A 343 0.51 -14.17 34.59
N ARG A 344 -0.39 -14.83 35.34
CA ARG A 344 -1.63 -15.43 34.79
C ARG A 344 -2.91 -14.84 35.41
N GLY A 345 -2.81 -13.69 36.07
CA GLY A 345 -3.92 -12.99 36.73
C GLY A 345 -3.71 -12.80 38.24
N VAL A 346 -4.74 -12.27 38.90
CA VAL A 346 -4.77 -11.99 40.35
C VAL A 346 -5.60 -13.03 41.12
N PRO A 347 -5.32 -13.30 42.42
CA PRO A 347 -4.33 -12.65 43.28
C PRO A 347 -2.90 -13.12 43.01
N VAL A 348 -1.93 -12.24 43.24
CA VAL A 348 -0.51 -12.63 43.30
C VAL A 348 0.06 -12.19 44.64
N VAL A 349 0.64 -13.12 45.39
CA VAL A 349 1.25 -12.82 46.70
C VAL A 349 2.76 -12.91 46.58
N ARG A 350 3.45 -11.80 46.81
CA ARG A 350 4.90 -11.76 46.95
C ARG A 350 5.26 -11.92 48.41
N ILE A 351 6.11 -12.88 48.71
CA ILE A 351 6.57 -13.20 50.06
C ILE A 351 8.11 -13.19 50.00
N GLY A 352 8.71 -12.05 50.36
CA GLY A 352 10.16 -11.85 50.18
C GLY A 352 10.57 -11.94 48.70
N ASP A 353 11.37 -12.97 48.39
CA ASP A 353 11.89 -13.26 47.05
C ASP A 353 11.07 -14.29 46.25
N GLU A 354 9.97 -14.79 46.83
CA GLU A 354 9.06 -15.77 46.23
C GLU A 354 7.76 -15.12 45.76
N LEU A 355 7.23 -15.63 44.65
CA LEU A 355 5.96 -15.19 44.05
C LEU A 355 4.97 -16.35 44.01
N VAL A 356 3.84 -16.20 44.69
CA VAL A 356 2.72 -17.16 44.66
C VAL A 356 1.66 -16.64 43.71
N LEU A 357 1.46 -17.35 42.60
CA LEU A 357 0.42 -17.05 41.63
C LEU A 357 -0.90 -17.70 42.06
N GLY A 358 -1.97 -16.91 42.10
CA GLY A 358 -3.30 -17.36 42.47
C GLY A 358 -3.49 -17.60 43.98
N TYR A 359 -4.69 -18.03 44.35
CA TYR A 359 -5.01 -18.37 45.73
C TYR A 359 -4.59 -19.81 46.04
N ASN A 360 -3.38 -19.98 46.61
CA ASN A 360 -2.87 -21.26 47.09
C ASN A 360 -2.54 -21.18 48.59
N PRO A 361 -3.49 -21.55 49.47
CA PRO A 361 -3.31 -21.39 50.90
C PRO A 361 -2.15 -22.20 51.46
N GLN A 362 -1.93 -23.44 50.98
CA GLN A 362 -0.83 -24.27 51.48
C GLN A 362 0.55 -23.67 51.16
N ARG A 363 0.73 -23.14 49.94
CA ARG A 363 1.98 -22.49 49.51
C ARG A 363 2.21 -21.19 50.28
N ILE A 364 1.17 -20.39 50.48
CA ILE A 364 1.26 -19.14 51.24
C ILE A 364 1.64 -19.41 52.69
N GLU A 365 0.95 -20.34 53.36
CA GLU A 365 1.25 -20.71 54.75
C GLU A 365 2.69 -21.23 54.92
N ALA A 366 3.14 -22.10 54.02
CA ALA A 366 4.49 -22.65 54.07
C ALA A 366 5.57 -21.55 53.93
N LEU A 367 5.39 -20.63 52.98
CA LEU A 367 6.32 -19.53 52.76
C LEU A 367 6.30 -18.52 53.91
N VAL A 368 5.12 -18.20 54.45
CA VAL A 368 4.99 -17.32 55.61
C VAL A 368 5.68 -17.90 56.84
N ARG A 369 5.50 -19.21 57.12
CA ARG A 369 6.18 -19.87 58.24
C ARG A 369 7.69 -19.94 58.07
N SER A 370 8.19 -19.98 56.83
CA SER A 370 9.64 -19.97 56.57
C SER A 370 10.31 -18.61 56.77
N LEU A 371 9.52 -17.55 56.92
CA LEU A 371 9.99 -16.17 57.17
C LEU A 371 9.92 -15.75 58.65
N GLN A 372 9.27 -16.54 59.50
CA GLN A 372 9.19 -16.36 60.95
C GLN A 372 10.27 -17.18 61.63
#